data_AF-A0AAV6MBV1-F1
#
_entry.id   AF-A0AAV6MBV1-F1
#
_cell.length_a   1.000
_cell.length_b   1.000
_cell.length_c   1.000
_cell.angle_alpha   90.00
_cell.angle_beta   90.00
_cell.angle_gamma   90.00
#
_symmetry.space_group_name_H-M   'P 1'
#
loop_
_entity.id
_entity.type
_entity.pdbx_description
1 polymer ?
#
loop_
_entity_poly.entity_id
_entity_poly.type
_entity_poly.pdbx_seq_one_letter_code
_entity_poly.pdbx_strand_id
1 'polypeptide(L)'
;MDLAELWSIFGPGVAGAVFGAGWWFWVDAVVCSSVAVSFVHYLPGIFASIAALMFNCVRREDIDYSPYEEGEWRLKLWLFFAYVVSFVSLAASVGLLIQDSVVKTGPSVWTGVAGVLQCVFVLVSGLIYWTSHSE
;
A
#
# COMPACT_ATOMS: atom_id res chain seq x y z
N MET A 1 22.23 -20.89 -6.49
CA MET A 1 21.29 -20.16 -5.64
C MET A 1 19.93 -20.72 -5.88
N ASP A 2 19.25 -21.10 -4.81
CA ASP A 2 17.86 -21.51 -4.87
C ASP A 2 16.95 -20.29 -5.15
N LEU A 3 15.75 -20.51 -5.68
CA LEU A 3 14.77 -19.46 -5.97
C LEU A 3 14.39 -18.68 -4.71
N ALA A 4 14.30 -19.35 -3.56
CA ALA A 4 14.03 -18.72 -2.26
C ALA A 4 15.18 -17.78 -1.83
N GLU A 5 16.42 -18.21 -2.03
CA GLU A 5 17.63 -17.44 -1.72
C GLU A 5 17.77 -16.22 -2.65
N LEU A 6 17.40 -16.36 -3.92
CA LEU A 6 17.32 -15.24 -4.84
C LEU A 6 16.24 -14.23 -4.41
N TRP A 7 15.09 -14.73 -3.96
CA TRP A 7 13.97 -13.90 -3.53
C TRP A 7 14.29 -13.10 -2.26
N SER A 8 15.02 -13.67 -1.30
CA SER A 8 15.43 -12.96 -0.09
C SER A 8 16.44 -11.85 -0.37
N ILE A 9 17.34 -12.06 -1.34
CA ILE A 9 18.36 -11.06 -1.73
C ILE A 9 17.74 -9.91 -2.53
N PHE A 10 16.96 -10.21 -3.58
CA PHE A 10 16.46 -9.19 -4.49
C PHE A 10 15.10 -8.60 -4.09
N GLY A 11 14.31 -9.33 -3.30
CA GLY A 11 12.95 -8.94 -2.93
C GLY A 11 12.83 -7.57 -2.27
N PRO A 12 13.69 -7.17 -1.32
CA PRO A 12 13.67 -5.83 -0.75
C PRO A 12 13.91 -4.72 -1.80
N GLY A 13 14.80 -4.97 -2.76
CA GLY A 13 15.07 -4.05 -3.87
C GLY A 13 13.87 -3.92 -4.81
N VAL A 14 13.23 -5.05 -5.14
CA VAL A 14 11.99 -5.06 -5.95
C VAL A 14 10.86 -4.36 -5.22
N ALA A 15 10.68 -4.61 -3.92
CA ALA A 15 9.70 -3.89 -3.10
C ALA A 15 9.93 -2.38 -3.15
N GLY A 16 11.16 -1.92 -2.88
CA GLY A 16 11.50 -0.50 -2.95
C GLY A 16 11.20 0.13 -4.32
N ALA A 17 11.50 -0.57 -5.41
CA ALA A 17 11.19 -0.12 -6.76
C ALA A 17 9.68 0.01 -7.01
N VAL A 18 8.88 -0.98 -6.55
CA VAL A 18 7.42 -0.96 -6.69
C VAL A 18 6.79 0.14 -5.82
N PHE A 19 7.27 0.33 -4.58
CA PHE A 19 6.84 1.45 -3.73
C PHE A 19 7.13 2.80 -4.38
N GLY A 20 8.34 2.95 -4.90
CA GLY A 20 8.78 4.15 -5.62
C GLY A 20 7.93 4.42 -6.86
N ALA A 21 7.61 3.37 -7.63
CA ALA A 21 6.72 3.49 -8.79
C ALA A 21 5.32 3.97 -8.39
N GLY A 22 4.74 3.43 -7.31
CA GLY A 22 3.44 3.87 -6.78
C GLY A 22 3.42 5.36 -6.46
N TRP A 23 4.41 5.85 -5.71
CA TRP A 23 4.53 7.28 -5.39
C TRP A 23 4.88 8.13 -6.60
N TRP A 24 5.63 7.59 -7.57
CA TRP A 24 5.93 8.27 -8.82
C TRP A 24 4.65 8.58 -9.61
N PHE A 25 3.77 7.59 -9.81
CA PHE A 25 2.48 7.81 -10.49
C PHE A 25 1.67 8.92 -9.83
N TRP A 26 1.62 8.95 -8.50
CA TRP A 26 0.92 9.99 -7.77
C TRP A 26 1.53 11.38 -7.96
N VAL A 27 2.84 11.50 -7.79
CA VAL A 27 3.55 12.79 -7.95
C VAL A 27 3.44 13.30 -9.38
N ASP A 28 3.58 12.45 -10.38
CA ASP A 28 3.36 12.78 -11.78
C ASP A 28 1.96 13.37 -12.00
N ALA A 29 0.92 12.69 -11.52
CA ALA A 29 -0.45 13.15 -11.70
C ALA A 29 -0.74 14.48 -10.99
N VAL A 30 -0.13 14.74 -9.83
CA VAL A 30 -0.25 16.02 -9.13
C VAL A 30 0.46 17.13 -9.88
N VAL A 31 1.69 16.88 -10.37
CA VAL A 31 2.50 17.89 -11.09
C VAL A 31 1.89 18.22 -12.46
N CYS A 32 1.34 17.23 -13.15
CA CYS A 32 0.70 17.41 -14.45
C CYS A 32 -0.75 17.92 -14.36
N SER A 33 -1.31 18.05 -13.16
CA SER A 33 -2.68 18.55 -12.99
C SER A 33 -2.76 20.04 -13.31
N SER A 34 -3.72 20.42 -14.16
CA SER A 34 -4.01 21.83 -14.48
C SER A 34 -4.79 22.55 -13.38
N VAL A 35 -5.28 21.81 -12.38
CA VAL A 35 -6.03 22.32 -11.23
C VAL A 35 -5.39 21.84 -9.93
N ALA A 36 -5.53 22.62 -8.86
CA ALA A 36 -5.02 22.22 -7.56
C ALA A 36 -5.75 20.95 -7.07
N VAL A 37 -4.99 19.87 -6.87
CA VAL A 37 -5.50 18.62 -6.33
C VAL A 37 -5.79 18.81 -4.84
N SER A 38 -7.02 18.51 -4.42
CA SER A 38 -7.43 18.62 -3.02
C SER A 38 -6.64 17.65 -2.13
N PHE A 39 -6.38 18.05 -0.89
CA PHE A 39 -5.67 17.20 0.08
C PHE A 39 -6.34 15.84 0.30
N VAL A 40 -7.66 15.76 0.11
CA VAL A 40 -8.42 14.51 0.23
C VAL A 40 -7.88 13.42 -0.71
N HIS A 41 -7.42 13.78 -1.91
CA HIS A 41 -6.88 12.81 -2.86
C HIS A 41 -5.52 12.20 -2.45
N TYR A 42 -4.80 12.83 -1.51
CA TYR A 42 -3.52 12.31 -1.00
C TYR A 42 -3.71 11.24 0.07
N LEU A 43 -4.86 11.26 0.77
CA LEU A 43 -5.12 10.39 1.92
C LEU A 43 -5.02 8.89 1.58
N PRO A 44 -5.63 8.37 0.50
CA PRO A 44 -5.55 6.95 0.17
C PRO A 44 -4.13 6.42 0.06
N GLY A 45 -3.25 7.12 -0.66
CA GLY A 45 -1.85 6.69 -0.84
C GLY A 45 -1.04 6.72 0.47
N ILE A 46 -1.29 7.71 1.32
CA ILE A 46 -0.66 7.82 2.64
C ILE A 46 -1.12 6.65 3.54
N PHE A 47 -2.42 6.39 3.61
CA PHE A 47 -2.95 5.29 4.41
C PHE A 47 -2.52 3.91 3.86
N ALA A 48 -2.42 3.75 2.54
CA ALA A 48 -1.84 2.55 1.94
C ALA A 48 -0.37 2.35 2.36
N SER A 49 0.41 3.43 2.44
CA SER A 49 1.81 3.38 2.89
C SER A 49 1.92 3.02 4.37
N ILE A 50 1.04 3.57 5.22
CA ILE A 50 0.94 3.21 6.63
C ILE A 50 0.55 1.73 6.77
N ALA A 51 -0.44 1.26 6.02
CA ALA A 51 -0.85 -0.13 6.06
C ALA A 51 0.26 -1.09 5.61
N ALA A 52 0.99 -0.75 4.54
CA ALA A 52 2.16 -1.50 4.11
C ALA A 52 3.22 -1.56 5.23
N LEU A 53 3.49 -0.44 5.92
CA LEU A 53 4.40 -0.42 7.07
C LEU A 53 3.87 -1.31 8.21
N MET A 54 2.58 -1.22 8.55
CA MET A 54 1.96 -2.03 9.60
C MET A 54 2.11 -3.53 9.33
N PHE A 55 1.91 -3.97 8.08
CA PHE A 55 2.13 -5.36 7.66
C PHE A 55 3.59 -5.78 7.83
N ASN A 56 4.53 -4.90 7.45
CA ASN A 56 5.97 -5.19 7.53
C ASN A 56 6.54 -5.13 8.96
N CYS A 57 5.81 -4.60 9.93
CA CYS A 57 6.16 -4.69 11.35
C CYS A 57 5.86 -6.07 11.97
N VAL A 58 5.19 -6.97 11.24
CA VAL A 58 4.84 -8.31 11.72
C VAL A 58 5.72 -9.36 11.06
N ARG A 59 6.44 -10.15 11.87
CA ARG A 59 7.18 -11.30 11.38
C ARG A 59 6.23 -12.46 11.12
N ARG A 60 6.57 -13.30 10.15
CA ARG A 60 5.77 -14.48 9.80
C ARG A 60 5.76 -15.52 10.91
N GLU A 61 6.88 -15.64 11.60
CA GLU A 61 7.08 -16.55 12.73
C GLU A 61 6.10 -16.25 13.88
N ASP A 62 5.82 -14.97 14.11
CA ASP A 62 4.93 -14.51 15.19
C ASP A 62 3.47 -14.91 14.95
N ILE A 63 3.09 -15.23 13.70
CA ILE A 63 1.72 -15.61 13.32
C ILE A 63 1.41 -17.06 13.73
N ASP A 64 2.42 -17.92 13.81
CA ASP A 64 2.26 -19.39 13.98
C ASP A 64 2.45 -19.87 15.43
N TYR A 65 2.64 -18.96 16.40
CA TYR A 65 3.09 -19.33 17.75
C TYR A 65 1.96 -19.60 18.78
N SER A 66 1.86 -20.89 19.15
CA SER A 66 1.42 -21.59 20.38
C SER A 66 0.15 -21.17 21.19
N PRO A 67 -0.75 -22.12 21.53
CA PRO A 67 -2.08 -21.90 22.15
C PRO A 67 -2.11 -21.44 23.63
N TYR A 68 -1.00 -21.00 24.22
CA TYR A 68 -0.91 -20.65 25.65
C TYR A 68 -0.38 -19.24 25.96
N GLU A 69 -0.17 -18.36 24.97
CA GLU A 69 0.34 -16.99 25.22
C GLU A 69 -0.71 -15.87 25.03
N GLU A 70 -0.83 -15.01 26.04
CA GLU A 70 -1.72 -13.84 26.08
C GLU A 70 -1.43 -12.74 25.02
N GLY A 71 -0.34 -12.88 24.24
CA GLY A 71 0.10 -11.93 23.21
C GLY A 71 -0.57 -12.08 21.84
N GLU A 72 -1.18 -13.23 21.55
CA GLU A 72 -1.67 -13.60 20.22
C GLU A 72 -2.78 -12.65 19.69
N TRP A 73 -3.71 -12.24 20.56
CA TRP A 73 -4.81 -11.38 20.15
C TRP A 73 -4.36 -9.97 19.73
N ARG A 74 -3.25 -9.47 20.29
CA ARG A 74 -2.70 -8.14 19.95
C ARG A 74 -2.13 -8.16 18.53
N LEU A 75 -1.43 -9.23 18.16
CA LEU A 75 -0.91 -9.40 16.81
C LEU A 75 -2.04 -9.57 15.79
N LYS A 76 -3.02 -10.43 16.10
CA LYS A 76 -4.22 -10.62 15.27
C LYS A 76 -4.99 -9.31 15.09
N LEU A 77 -5.14 -8.53 16.15
CA LEU A 77 -5.79 -7.22 16.10
C LEU A 77 -4.99 -6.21 15.27
N TRP A 78 -3.66 -6.21 15.39
CA TRP A 78 -2.79 -5.37 14.59
C TRP A 78 -2.88 -5.69 13.09
N LEU A 79 -2.82 -6.97 12.72
CA LEU A 79 -3.02 -7.43 11.34
C LEU A 79 -4.43 -7.13 10.83
N PHE A 80 -5.45 -7.26 11.68
CA PHE A 80 -6.82 -6.85 11.35
C PHE A 80 -6.89 -5.36 11.02
N PHE A 81 -6.27 -4.49 11.82
CA PHE A 81 -6.20 -3.06 11.51
C PHE A 81 -5.42 -2.79 10.23
N ALA A 82 -4.27 -3.44 10.02
CA ALA A 82 -3.49 -3.29 8.79
C ALA A 82 -4.33 -3.66 7.54
N TYR A 83 -5.10 -4.75 7.64
CA TYR A 83 -6.02 -5.17 6.59
C TYR A 83 -7.15 -4.16 6.35
N VAL A 84 -7.80 -3.68 7.41
CA VAL A 84 -8.87 -2.67 7.31
C VAL A 84 -8.36 -1.38 6.68
N VAL A 85 -7.20 -0.86 7.13
CA VAL A 85 -6.61 0.36 6.57
C VAL A 85 -6.23 0.15 5.10
N SER A 86 -5.68 -1.02 4.73
CA SER A 86 -5.40 -1.36 3.33
C SER A 86 -6.66 -1.31 2.48
N PHE A 87 -7.71 -2.01 2.90
CA PHE A 87 -8.96 -2.10 2.14
C PHE A 87 -9.66 -0.75 2.01
N VAL A 88 -9.75 0.01 3.11
CA VAL A 88 -10.36 1.34 3.12
C VAL A 88 -9.57 2.31 2.25
N SER A 89 -8.23 2.26 2.27
CA SER A 89 -7.40 3.11 1.42
C SER A 89 -7.66 2.85 -0.07
N LEU A 90 -7.72 1.59 -0.49
CA LEU A 90 -8.00 1.22 -1.88
C LEU A 90 -9.44 1.62 -2.29
N ALA A 91 -10.42 1.35 -1.44
CA ALA A 91 -11.82 1.71 -1.69
C ALA A 91 -12.01 3.23 -1.78
N ALA A 92 -11.36 4.01 -0.90
CA ALA A 92 -11.38 5.46 -0.95
C ALA A 92 -10.75 5.99 -2.25
N SER A 93 -9.63 5.40 -2.68
CA SER A 93 -8.98 5.74 -3.95
C SER A 93 -9.88 5.50 -5.16
N VAL A 94 -10.56 4.34 -5.21
CA VAL A 94 -11.55 4.04 -6.25
C VAL A 94 -12.73 5.01 -6.20
N GLY A 95 -13.20 5.37 -5.00
CA GLY A 95 -14.26 6.37 -4.83
C GLY A 95 -13.88 7.74 -5.41
N LEU A 96 -12.65 8.18 -5.20
CA LEU A 96 -12.12 9.43 -5.75
C LEU A 96 -11.95 9.36 -7.28
N LEU A 97 -11.52 8.22 -7.82
CA LEU A 97 -11.52 8.00 -9.27
C LEU A 97 -12.93 8.15 -9.87
N ILE A 98 -13.96 7.57 -9.22
CA ILE A 98 -15.34 7.73 -9.67
C ILE A 98 -15.73 9.21 -9.62
N GLN A 99 -15.40 9.92 -8.54
CA GLN A 99 -15.66 11.36 -8.43
C GLN A 99 -15.00 12.16 -9.56
N ASP A 100 -13.72 11.93 -9.84
CA ASP A 100 -12.96 12.62 -10.90
C ASP A 100 -13.50 12.28 -12.31
N SER A 101 -14.12 11.11 -12.48
CA SER A 101 -14.78 10.73 -13.76
C SER A 101 -16.14 11.40 -13.99
N VAL A 102 -16.84 11.77 -12.93
CA VAL A 102 -18.19 12.36 -13.01
C VAL A 102 -18.12 13.89 -12.96
N VAL A 103 -17.21 14.46 -12.17
CA VAL A 103 -17.12 15.90 -11.95
C VAL A 103 -16.17 16.56 -12.95
N LYS A 104 -16.73 17.30 -13.92
CA LYS A 104 -15.95 17.93 -15.01
C LYS A 104 -15.10 19.14 -14.59
N THR A 105 -15.32 19.69 -13.41
CA THR A 105 -14.60 20.86 -12.89
C THR A 105 -13.44 20.50 -11.97
N GLY A 106 -13.26 19.21 -11.65
CA GLY A 106 -12.23 18.72 -10.74
C GLY A 106 -10.93 18.33 -11.45
N PRO A 107 -10.02 17.67 -10.72
CA PRO A 107 -8.86 17.01 -11.30
C PRO A 107 -9.24 16.08 -12.44
N SER A 108 -8.32 15.88 -13.38
CA SER A 108 -8.56 14.96 -14.49
C SER A 108 -8.72 13.52 -14.00
N VAL A 109 -9.35 12.67 -14.81
CA VAL A 109 -9.48 11.23 -14.54
C VAL A 109 -8.13 10.56 -14.29
N TRP A 110 -7.05 11.08 -14.89
CA TRP A 110 -5.69 10.58 -14.64
C TRP A 110 -5.29 10.69 -13.16
N THR A 111 -5.70 11.75 -12.46
CA THR A 111 -5.43 11.92 -11.02
C THR A 111 -6.06 10.80 -10.21
N GLY A 112 -7.31 10.44 -10.48
CA GLY A 112 -7.97 9.30 -9.87
C GLY A 112 -7.29 7.96 -10.21
N VAL A 113 -6.93 7.73 -11.48
CA VAL A 113 -6.27 6.49 -11.91
C VAL A 113 -4.91 6.33 -11.23
N ALA A 114 -4.11 7.41 -11.19
CA ALA A 114 -2.83 7.44 -10.52
C ALA A 114 -2.96 7.18 -9.02
N GLY A 115 -3.99 7.70 -8.36
CA GLY A 115 -4.29 7.40 -6.96
C GLY A 115 -4.58 5.91 -6.74
N VAL A 116 -5.31 5.25 -7.64
CA VAL A 116 -5.58 3.80 -7.53
C VAL A 116 -4.30 3.00 -7.75
N LEU A 117 -3.52 3.35 -8.79
CA LEU A 117 -2.23 2.72 -9.08
C LEU A 117 -1.26 2.87 -7.90
N GLN A 118 -1.21 4.05 -7.27
CA GLN A 118 -0.41 4.30 -6.08
C GLN A 118 -0.79 3.33 -4.95
N CYS A 119 -2.07 3.24 -4.60
CA CYS A 119 -2.53 2.33 -3.55
C CYS A 119 -2.16 0.87 -3.87
N VAL A 120 -2.41 0.42 -5.10
CA VAL A 120 -2.10 -0.97 -5.52
C VAL A 120 -0.61 -1.24 -5.42
N PHE A 121 0.24 -0.39 -6.00
CA PHE A 121 1.69 -0.60 -5.98
C PHE A 121 2.26 -0.53 -4.57
N VAL A 122 1.83 0.41 -3.74
CA VAL A 122 2.30 0.53 -2.36
C VAL A 122 1.93 -0.73 -1.54
N LEU A 123 0.70 -1.22 -1.65
CA LEU A 123 0.27 -2.43 -0.94
C LEU A 123 1.00 -3.69 -1.47
N VAL A 124 1.14 -3.82 -2.80
CA VAL A 124 1.89 -4.92 -3.41
C VAL A 124 3.36 -4.89 -3.00
N SER A 125 3.99 -3.71 -2.96
CA SER A 125 5.34 -3.54 -2.43
C SER A 125 5.43 -4.02 -0.99
N GLY A 126 4.45 -3.67 -0.16
CA GLY A 126 4.38 -4.12 1.23
C GLY A 126 4.39 -5.64 1.33
N LEU A 127 3.62 -6.32 0.48
CA LEU A 127 3.60 -7.79 0.40
C LEU A 127 4.90 -8.38 -0.15
N ILE A 128 5.51 -7.76 -1.16
CA ILE A 128 6.80 -8.21 -1.71
C ILE A 128 7.87 -8.17 -0.62
N TYR A 129 7.99 -7.05 0.10
CA TYR A 129 8.96 -6.94 1.19
C TYR A 129 8.70 -8.00 2.26
N TRP A 130 7.46 -8.09 2.73
CA TRP A 130 7.05 -9.07 3.74
C TRP A 130 7.28 -10.51 3.31
N THR A 131 7.18 -10.82 2.01
CA THR A 131 7.43 -12.17 1.48
C THR A 131 8.89 -12.49 1.25
N SER A 132 9.72 -11.48 1.04
CA SER A 132 11.16 -11.64 0.84
C SER A 132 11.95 -11.79 2.14
N HIS A 133 11.42 -11.28 3.25
CA HIS A 133 11.97 -11.54 4.57
C HIS A 133 11.49 -12.90 5.07
N SER A 134 12.37 -13.90 4.99
CA SER A 134 12.10 -15.27 5.44
C SER A 134 13.00 -15.73 6.60
N GLU A 135 13.81 -14.84 7.18
CA GLU A 135 14.61 -15.06 8.39
C GLU A 135 14.70 -13.78 9.23
#